data_AF-A0A9D8J7L1-F1
#
_entry.id   AF-A0A9D8J7L1-F1
#
_cell.length_a   1.000
_cell.length_b   1.000
_cell.length_c   1.000
_cell.angle_alpha   90.00
_cell.angle_beta   90.00
_cell.angle_gamma   90.00
#
_symmetry.space_group_name_H-M   'P 1'
#
loop_
_entity.id
_entity.type
_entity.pdbx_description
1 polymer ?
#
loop_
_entity_poly.entity_id
_entity_poly.type
_entity_poly.pdbx_seq_one_letter_code
_entity_poly.pdbx_strand_id
1 'polypeptide(L)'
;MSDPFIPLGRLFMLIFVPVMLLFPLVFAALVPNRTADDSARIKARGMMLTLAMSTAVLLAIWVGLVLTGLRFNFAMIIAGFWWAWFFPLWFFLAMPAIGAKNPHWGWTVGGGSASGGVRTASLVNREHASPVTRAMWAVPITLFVVILAAIAARGLLPFGVGPYPGDSAVDPEAARVAYAEAERSRWIFSLVVFGSVFGFLLASLPRSLRRTLSEPEPMDAAGSPELAELYAAQRRKRVLGLFWGSGVVLPLCIGVFSVLQTWFPHDGSTWGLIGGIGGSILGICGAIFGTWMTVERAKISELRARLDASDASAAG
;
A
#
# COMPACT_ATOMS: atom_id res chain seq x y z
N MET A 1 13.55 -23.62 -26.50
CA MET A 1 13.03 -22.30 -26.92
C MET A 1 13.27 -21.34 -25.77
N SER A 2 13.82 -20.14 -26.03
CA SER A 2 14.01 -19.12 -24.98
C SER A 2 12.64 -18.65 -24.48
N ASP A 3 12.44 -18.68 -23.17
CA ASP A 3 11.20 -18.23 -22.52
C ASP A 3 10.86 -16.79 -22.97
N PRO A 4 9.75 -16.57 -23.73
CA PRO A 4 9.36 -15.25 -24.23
C PRO A 4 8.99 -14.28 -23.10
N PHE A 5 8.80 -14.76 -21.86
CA PHE A 5 8.55 -13.92 -20.71
C PHE A 5 9.82 -13.26 -20.14
N ILE A 6 11.02 -13.75 -20.48
CA ILE A 6 12.28 -13.10 -20.10
C ILE A 6 12.43 -11.73 -20.78
N PRO A 7 12.31 -11.58 -22.12
CA PRO A 7 12.38 -10.27 -22.75
C PRO A 7 11.19 -9.39 -22.35
N LEU A 8 9.99 -9.96 -22.16
CA LEU A 8 8.83 -9.22 -21.68
C LEU A 8 9.04 -8.68 -20.26
N GLY A 9 9.59 -9.49 -19.35
CA GLY A 9 9.90 -9.08 -17.98
C GLY A 9 10.99 -8.00 -17.92
N ARG A 10 11.96 -8.04 -18.83
CA ARG A 10 12.95 -6.96 -18.99
C ARG A 10 12.33 -5.68 -19.54
N LEU A 11 11.49 -5.78 -20.57
CA LEU A 11 10.76 -4.63 -21.10
C LEU A 11 9.86 -4.01 -20.03
N PHE A 12 9.16 -4.86 -19.28
CA PHE A 12 8.34 -4.43 -18.17
C PHE A 12 9.18 -3.71 -17.12
N MET A 13 10.28 -4.29 -16.65
CA MET A 13 11.20 -3.60 -15.72
C MET A 13 11.61 -2.21 -16.23
N LEU A 14 12.00 -2.12 -17.51
CA LEU A 14 12.48 -0.89 -18.14
C LEU A 14 11.44 0.21 -18.21
N ILE A 15 10.14 -0.12 -18.24
CA ILE A 15 9.05 0.85 -18.26
C ILE A 15 8.53 1.09 -16.85
N PHE A 16 8.27 -0.01 -16.13
CA PHE A 16 7.58 -0.03 -14.86
C PHE A 16 8.37 0.67 -13.75
N VAL A 17 9.67 0.36 -13.62
CA VAL A 17 10.49 0.94 -12.55
C VAL A 17 10.59 2.47 -12.71
N PRO A 18 10.91 3.03 -13.91
CA PRO A 18 10.90 4.48 -14.09
C PRO A 18 9.53 5.12 -13.82
N VAL A 19 8.44 4.51 -14.29
CA VAL A 19 7.08 5.02 -14.03
C VAL A 19 6.80 5.10 -12.53
N MET A 20 7.14 4.05 -11.77
CA MET A 20 6.97 4.04 -10.31
C MET A 20 7.81 5.11 -9.61
N LEU A 21 9.07 5.31 -10.02
CA LEU A 21 9.91 6.34 -9.41
C LEU A 21 9.45 7.76 -9.77
N LEU A 22 8.92 7.97 -10.98
CA LEU A 22 8.41 9.27 -11.42
C LEU A 22 7.04 9.61 -10.84
N PHE A 23 6.22 8.62 -10.52
CA PHE A 23 4.84 8.84 -10.08
C PHE A 23 4.71 9.78 -8.87
N PRO A 24 5.50 9.66 -7.77
CA PRO A 24 5.45 10.61 -6.66
C PRO A 24 5.70 12.06 -7.09
N LEU A 25 6.67 12.28 -7.98
CA LEU A 25 7.02 13.61 -8.48
C LEU A 25 5.91 14.17 -9.37
N VAL A 26 5.42 13.39 -10.34
CA VAL A 26 4.33 13.79 -11.25
C VAL A 26 3.09 14.12 -10.45
N PHE A 27 2.71 13.25 -9.51
CA PHE A 27 1.55 13.47 -8.66
C PHE A 27 1.70 14.74 -7.83
N ALA A 28 2.83 14.92 -7.13
CA ALA A 28 3.08 16.12 -6.34
C ALA A 28 3.09 17.39 -7.19
N ALA A 29 3.57 17.33 -8.44
CA ALA A 29 3.55 18.45 -9.38
C ALA A 29 2.12 18.82 -9.80
N LEU A 30 1.27 17.83 -10.09
CA LEU A 30 -0.12 18.01 -10.52
C LEU A 30 -1.04 18.56 -9.42
N VAL A 31 -0.74 18.31 -8.15
CA VAL A 31 -1.51 18.92 -7.05
C VAL A 31 -1.37 20.45 -7.10
N PRO A 32 -2.45 21.25 -7.11
CA PRO A 32 -2.33 22.71 -7.14
C PRO A 32 -1.67 23.25 -5.87
N ASN A 33 -0.94 24.37 -6.01
CA ASN A 33 -0.37 25.09 -4.88
C ASN A 33 -1.37 26.13 -4.37
N ARG A 34 -1.81 26.01 -3.12
CA ARG A 34 -2.81 26.89 -2.50
C ARG A 34 -2.23 27.77 -1.38
N THR A 35 -0.91 27.87 -1.30
CA THR A 35 -0.23 28.71 -0.29
C THR A 35 -0.45 30.20 -0.56
N ALA A 36 -1.00 30.90 0.44
CA ALA A 36 -1.15 32.35 0.42
C ALA A 36 0.19 33.06 0.74
N ASP A 37 0.96 32.51 1.68
CA ASP A 37 2.21 33.12 2.16
C ASP A 37 3.44 32.77 1.28
N ASP A 38 4.29 33.76 1.03
CA ASP A 38 5.51 33.59 0.23
C ASP A 38 6.55 32.68 0.92
N SER A 39 6.62 32.69 2.25
CA SER A 39 7.47 31.76 3.02
C SER A 39 7.05 30.30 2.81
N ALA A 40 5.74 30.02 2.78
CA ALA A 40 5.19 28.69 2.51
C ALA A 40 5.43 28.27 1.05
N ARG A 41 5.35 29.21 0.09
CA ARG A 41 5.69 28.97 -1.32
C ARG A 41 7.16 28.59 -1.49
N ILE A 42 8.08 29.29 -0.82
CA ILE A 42 9.52 28.99 -0.86
C ILE A 42 9.77 27.60 -0.28
N LYS A 43 9.18 27.27 0.87
CA LYS A 43 9.28 25.94 1.49
C LYS A 43 8.77 24.84 0.56
N ALA A 44 7.59 25.04 -0.04
CA ALA A 44 7.01 24.08 -0.99
C ALA A 44 7.90 23.88 -2.23
N ARG A 45 8.48 24.96 -2.79
CA ARG A 45 9.45 24.88 -3.89
C ARG A 45 10.70 24.11 -3.50
N GLY A 46 11.26 24.38 -2.32
CA GLY A 46 12.43 23.66 -1.81
C GLY A 46 12.17 22.15 -1.69
N MET A 47 11.02 21.77 -1.12
CA MET A 47 10.64 20.34 -1.00
C MET A 47 10.39 19.67 -2.36
N MET A 48 9.74 20.37 -3.30
CA MET A 48 9.56 19.87 -4.67
C MET A 48 10.91 19.69 -5.39
N LEU A 49 11.87 20.60 -5.18
CA LEU A 49 13.22 20.49 -5.73
C LEU A 49 13.95 19.28 -5.13
N THR A 50 13.89 19.09 -3.81
CA THR A 50 14.46 17.91 -3.16
C THR A 50 13.86 16.62 -3.70
N LEU A 51 12.53 16.54 -3.84
CA LEU A 51 11.85 15.39 -4.45
C LEU A 51 12.33 15.15 -5.88
N ALA A 52 12.44 16.20 -6.70
CA ALA A 52 12.90 16.09 -8.08
C ALA A 52 14.36 15.59 -8.16
N MET A 53 15.25 16.15 -7.33
CA MET A 53 16.65 15.73 -7.27
C MET A 53 16.79 14.28 -6.78
N SER A 54 16.09 13.88 -5.72
CA SER A 54 16.10 12.50 -5.24
C SER A 54 15.57 11.53 -6.28
N THR A 55 14.49 11.88 -6.98
CA THR A 55 13.94 11.07 -8.07
C THR A 55 14.95 10.91 -9.21
N ALA A 56 15.62 12.00 -9.61
CA ALA A 56 16.64 11.98 -10.65
C ALA A 56 17.86 11.12 -10.26
N VAL A 57 18.34 11.23 -9.02
CA VAL A 57 19.45 10.40 -8.50
C VAL A 57 19.06 8.93 -8.50
N LEU A 58 17.86 8.58 -8.03
CA LEU A 58 17.40 7.19 -8.01
C LEU A 58 17.23 6.60 -9.41
N LEU A 59 16.77 7.40 -10.38
CA LEU A 59 16.73 7.00 -11.79
C LEU A 59 18.14 6.81 -12.37
N ALA A 60 19.09 7.69 -12.06
CA ALA A 60 20.46 7.57 -12.52
C ALA A 60 21.14 6.31 -11.96
N ILE A 61 20.94 6.00 -10.67
CA ILE A 61 21.45 4.77 -10.05
C ILE A 61 20.79 3.55 -10.71
N TRP A 62 19.48 3.59 -10.95
CA TRP A 62 18.79 2.51 -11.63
C TRP A 62 19.34 2.25 -13.04
N VAL A 63 19.56 3.31 -13.84
CA VAL A 63 20.22 3.18 -15.16
C VAL A 63 21.60 2.55 -15.00
N GLY A 64 22.39 3.00 -14.00
CA GLY A 64 23.68 2.40 -13.66
C GLY A 64 23.59 0.90 -13.37
N LEU A 65 22.57 0.47 -12.60
CA LEU A 65 22.30 -0.93 -12.27
C LEU A 65 21.89 -1.75 -13.51
N VAL A 66 21.08 -1.19 -14.40
CA VAL A 66 20.70 -1.85 -15.66
C VAL A 66 21.93 -2.05 -16.55
N LEU A 67 22.79 -1.04 -16.69
CA LEU A 67 24.01 -1.11 -17.51
C LEU A 67 25.03 -2.08 -16.92
N THR A 68 25.28 -2.04 -15.61
CA THR A 68 26.14 -3.04 -14.94
C THR A 68 25.54 -4.43 -14.93
N GLY A 69 24.21 -4.51 -14.98
CA GLY A 69 23.43 -5.74 -15.15
C GLY A 69 23.76 -6.55 -16.39
N LEU A 70 24.31 -5.90 -17.44
CA LEU A 70 24.81 -6.58 -18.63
C LEU A 70 26.01 -7.50 -18.33
N ARG A 71 26.77 -7.18 -17.28
CA ARG A 71 27.96 -7.93 -16.84
C ARG A 71 27.72 -8.74 -15.56
N PHE A 72 26.87 -8.25 -14.66
CA PHE A 72 26.62 -8.86 -13.36
C PHE A 72 25.12 -9.13 -13.16
N ASN A 73 24.73 -10.41 -13.13
CA ASN A 73 23.32 -10.80 -13.03
C ASN A 73 22.64 -10.29 -11.73
N PHE A 74 23.38 -10.16 -10.63
CA PHE A 74 22.83 -9.63 -9.37
C PHE A 74 22.37 -8.16 -9.51
N ALA A 75 23.05 -7.34 -10.32
CA ALA A 75 22.68 -5.95 -10.53
C ALA A 75 21.33 -5.82 -11.26
N MET A 76 21.04 -6.76 -12.18
CA MET A 76 19.71 -6.87 -12.82
C MET A 76 18.61 -7.21 -11.83
N ILE A 77 18.88 -8.10 -10.86
CA ILE A 77 17.91 -8.44 -9.81
C ILE A 77 17.61 -7.20 -8.97
N ILE A 78 18.62 -6.47 -8.53
CA ILE A 78 18.46 -5.24 -7.76
C ILE A 78 17.69 -4.18 -8.57
N ALA A 79 18.02 -4.00 -9.86
CA ALA A 79 17.30 -3.09 -10.75
C ALA A 79 15.81 -3.45 -10.86
N GLY A 80 15.49 -4.75 -10.87
CA GLY A 80 14.13 -5.27 -10.87
C GLY A 80 13.32 -4.94 -9.61
N PHE A 81 13.97 -4.86 -8.44
CA PHE A 81 13.33 -4.49 -7.17
C PHE A 81 13.38 -2.99 -6.86
N TRP A 82 14.02 -2.20 -7.72
CA TRP A 82 14.28 -0.78 -7.45
C TRP A 82 13.01 0.07 -7.36
N TRP A 83 11.88 -0.40 -7.91
CA TRP A 83 10.58 0.25 -7.77
C TRP A 83 10.15 0.45 -6.30
N ALA A 84 10.68 -0.33 -5.34
CA ALA A 84 10.36 -0.18 -3.93
C ALA A 84 10.76 1.20 -3.36
N TRP A 85 11.69 1.91 -4.01
CA TRP A 85 12.02 3.31 -3.69
C TRP A 85 10.86 4.29 -3.93
N PHE A 86 9.80 3.85 -4.61
CA PHE A 86 8.51 4.55 -4.63
C PHE A 86 8.04 4.93 -3.23
N PHE A 87 8.10 4.01 -2.25
CA PHE A 87 7.56 4.25 -0.91
C PHE A 87 8.25 5.40 -0.18
N PRO A 88 9.60 5.44 -0.06
CA PRO A 88 10.26 6.56 0.57
C PRO A 88 10.11 7.88 -0.22
N LEU A 89 10.14 7.84 -1.55
CA LEU A 89 9.83 9.02 -2.38
C LEU A 89 8.41 9.54 -2.11
N TRP A 90 7.43 8.63 -1.97
CA TRP A 90 6.04 8.98 -1.73
C TRP A 90 5.84 9.53 -0.32
N PHE A 91 6.17 8.76 0.71
CA PHE A 91 5.82 9.08 2.09
C PHE A 91 6.72 10.14 2.74
N PHE A 92 8.02 10.18 2.43
CA PHE A 92 8.95 11.10 3.09
C PHE A 92 9.22 12.37 2.29
N LEU A 93 8.95 12.40 0.97
CA LEU A 93 9.25 13.56 0.14
C LEU A 93 8.00 14.12 -0.54
N ALA A 94 7.26 13.32 -1.31
CA ALA A 94 6.11 13.79 -2.07
C ALA A 94 4.97 14.25 -1.16
N MET A 95 4.61 13.45 -0.15
CA MET A 95 3.53 13.81 0.77
C MET A 95 3.82 15.06 1.61
N PRO A 96 5.02 15.23 2.19
CA PRO A 96 5.40 16.51 2.82
C PRO A 96 5.40 17.68 1.84
N ALA A 97 5.85 17.51 0.61
CA ALA A 97 5.80 18.56 -0.42
C ALA A 97 4.35 18.95 -0.76
N ILE A 98 3.45 17.97 -0.87
CA ILE A 98 2.01 18.19 -1.09
C ILE A 98 1.39 18.92 0.10
N GLY A 99 1.73 18.51 1.33
CA GLY A 99 1.30 19.19 2.54
C GLY A 99 1.83 20.63 2.64
N ALA A 100 3.06 20.90 2.21
CA ALA A 100 3.59 22.26 2.14
C ALA A 100 2.86 23.11 1.08
N LYS A 101 2.44 22.53 -0.05
CA LYS A 101 1.61 23.19 -1.07
C LYS A 101 0.18 23.45 -0.60
N ASN A 102 -0.28 22.72 0.42
CA ASN A 102 -1.62 22.82 0.98
C ASN A 102 -1.55 22.76 2.53
N PRO A 103 -1.13 23.84 3.22
CA PRO A 103 -0.85 23.82 4.66
C PRO A 103 -2.05 23.40 5.51
N HIS A 104 -3.27 23.69 5.05
CA HIS A 104 -4.52 23.30 5.71
C HIS A 104 -4.79 21.79 5.66
N TRP A 105 -4.02 21.02 4.88
CA TRP A 105 -4.20 19.56 4.79
C TRP A 105 -3.62 18.79 5.96
N GLY A 106 -2.90 19.46 6.88
CA GLY A 106 -2.59 18.92 8.20
C GLY A 106 -2.02 17.51 8.17
N TRP A 107 -0.83 17.33 7.57
CA TRP A 107 -0.17 16.04 7.59
C TRP A 107 0.57 15.83 8.92
N THR A 108 0.05 14.97 9.79
CA THR A 108 0.81 14.40 10.91
C THR A 108 0.92 12.89 10.69
N VAL A 109 2.14 12.40 10.46
CA VAL A 109 2.44 10.97 10.56
C VAL A 109 2.37 10.62 12.04
N GLY A 110 1.20 10.19 12.49
CA GLY A 110 0.96 9.86 13.90
C GLY A 110 0.71 11.09 14.77
N GLY A 111 -0.35 11.01 15.58
CA GLY A 111 -0.53 11.87 16.74
C GLY A 111 -0.74 13.35 16.41
N GLY A 112 -1.89 13.70 15.84
CA GLY A 112 -2.42 15.04 16.06
C GLY A 112 -2.73 15.21 17.54
N SER A 113 -1.77 15.73 18.31
CA SER A 113 -2.03 16.23 19.66
C SER A 113 -2.96 17.43 19.53
N ALA A 114 -4.22 17.26 19.92
CA ALA A 114 -5.16 18.36 20.11
C ALA A 114 -4.77 19.11 21.39
N SER A 115 -3.67 19.87 21.36
CA SER A 115 -3.27 20.75 22.46
C SER A 115 -4.02 22.08 22.34
N GLY A 116 -5.29 22.04 22.73
CA GLY A 116 -6.18 23.18 22.86
C GLY A 116 -7.49 22.64 23.44
N GLY A 117 -8.12 23.34 24.38
CA GLY A 117 -9.37 22.91 25.00
C GLY A 117 -10.49 22.81 23.96
N VAL A 118 -10.55 21.70 23.24
CA VAL A 118 -11.50 21.44 22.17
C VAL A 118 -12.58 20.52 22.73
N ARG A 119 -13.85 20.93 22.60
CA ARG A 119 -14.99 20.04 22.81
C ARG A 119 -14.84 18.86 21.85
N THR A 120 -14.66 17.67 22.39
CA THR A 120 -14.62 16.43 21.62
C THR A 120 -16.03 15.84 21.62
N ALA A 121 -16.50 15.42 20.45
CA ALA A 121 -17.80 14.75 20.37
C ALA A 121 -17.76 13.44 21.18
N SER A 122 -18.86 13.14 21.89
CA SER A 122 -19.00 11.98 22.77
C SER A 122 -18.53 10.69 22.09
N LEU A 123 -17.51 10.05 22.68
CA LEU A 123 -16.92 8.79 22.21
C LEU A 123 -17.72 7.55 22.65
N VAL A 124 -18.55 7.70 23.69
CA VAL A 124 -19.14 6.58 24.46
C VAL A 124 -20.10 5.72 23.63
N ASN A 125 -20.73 6.27 22.58
CA ASN A 125 -21.71 5.54 21.76
C ASN A 125 -21.16 5.06 20.41
N ARG A 126 -19.86 5.27 20.12
CA ARG A 126 -19.29 5.06 18.78
C ARG A 126 -18.83 3.64 18.51
N GLU A 127 -18.35 2.93 19.54
CA GLU A 127 -17.97 1.51 19.40
C GLU A 127 -19.17 0.60 19.09
N HIS A 128 -20.38 0.99 19.52
CA HIS A 128 -21.62 0.27 19.24
C HIS A 128 -22.21 0.57 17.86
N ALA A 129 -21.76 1.64 17.19
CA ALA A 129 -22.17 2.04 15.85
C ALA A 129 -21.12 1.69 14.77
N SER A 130 -20.36 0.61 14.97
CA SER A 130 -19.39 0.14 13.97
C SER A 130 -20.10 -0.12 12.62
N PRO A 131 -19.60 0.44 11.50
CA PRO A 131 -20.17 0.17 10.18
C PRO A 131 -19.88 -1.27 9.69
N VAL A 132 -18.97 -1.97 10.35
CA VAL A 132 -18.64 -3.38 10.06
C VAL A 132 -19.52 -4.28 10.91
N THR A 133 -20.40 -5.03 10.26
CA THR A 133 -21.30 -5.99 10.93
C THR A 133 -20.60 -7.32 11.17
N ARG A 134 -21.14 -8.14 12.10
CA ARG A 134 -20.61 -9.50 12.35
C ARG A 134 -20.65 -10.38 11.09
N ALA A 135 -21.68 -10.23 10.26
CA ALA A 135 -21.81 -10.98 9.01
C ALA A 135 -20.69 -10.63 8.00
N MET A 136 -20.24 -9.38 7.96
CA MET A 136 -19.16 -8.97 7.06
C MET A 136 -17.84 -9.69 7.37
N TRP A 137 -17.58 -10.06 8.62
CA TRP A 137 -16.37 -10.80 9.01
C TRP A 137 -16.30 -12.20 8.42
N ALA A 138 -17.42 -12.79 8.01
CA ALA A 138 -17.42 -14.07 7.33
C ALA A 138 -16.61 -14.03 6.04
N VAL A 139 -16.61 -12.90 5.32
CA VAL A 139 -15.91 -12.76 4.03
C VAL A 139 -14.39 -12.90 4.17
N PRO A 140 -13.67 -12.06 4.95
CA PRO A 140 -12.22 -12.18 5.08
C PRO A 140 -11.79 -13.49 5.76
N ILE A 141 -12.60 -14.03 6.70
CA ILE A 141 -12.32 -15.33 7.33
C ILE A 141 -12.41 -16.46 6.31
N THR A 142 -13.51 -16.51 5.54
CA THR A 142 -13.72 -17.56 4.52
C THR A 142 -12.65 -17.46 3.45
N LEU A 143 -12.35 -16.24 2.99
CA LEU A 143 -11.29 -15.99 2.02
C LEU A 143 -9.93 -16.52 2.51
N PHE A 144 -9.55 -16.17 3.75
CA PHE A 144 -8.30 -16.65 4.35
C PHE A 144 -8.24 -18.18 4.40
N VAL A 145 -9.31 -18.83 4.88
CA VAL A 145 -9.39 -20.29 4.99
C VAL A 145 -9.33 -20.95 3.60
N VAL A 146 -10.08 -20.45 2.63
CA VAL A 146 -10.12 -21.00 1.27
C VAL A 146 -8.75 -20.91 0.59
N ILE A 147 -8.07 -19.76 0.70
CA ILE A 147 -6.75 -19.59 0.10
C ILE A 147 -5.72 -20.47 0.81
N LEU A 148 -5.73 -20.48 2.15
CA LEU A 148 -4.80 -21.31 2.93
C LEU A 148 -5.02 -22.81 2.62
N ALA A 149 -6.27 -23.24 2.49
CA ALA A 149 -6.62 -24.60 2.09
C ALA A 149 -6.17 -24.91 0.66
N ALA A 150 -6.33 -23.97 -0.29
CA ALA A 150 -5.88 -24.14 -1.66
C ALA A 150 -4.35 -24.28 -1.75
N ILE A 151 -3.59 -23.51 -0.97
CA ILE A 151 -2.13 -23.66 -0.86
C ILE A 151 -1.79 -25.01 -0.21
N ALA A 152 -2.46 -25.36 0.89
CA ALA A 152 -2.19 -26.62 1.61
C ALA A 152 -2.50 -27.86 0.75
N ALA A 153 -3.57 -27.83 -0.04
CA ALA A 153 -4.00 -28.91 -0.91
C ALA A 153 -2.94 -29.30 -1.94
N ARG A 154 -2.05 -28.38 -2.36
CA ARG A 154 -0.91 -28.72 -3.23
C ARG A 154 -0.01 -29.79 -2.61
N GLY A 155 0.11 -29.84 -1.27
CA GLY A 155 0.90 -30.83 -0.55
C GLY A 155 0.35 -32.26 -0.58
N LEU A 156 -0.88 -32.45 -1.08
CA LEU A 156 -1.48 -33.78 -1.30
C LEU A 156 -0.99 -34.44 -2.58
N LEU A 157 -0.33 -33.68 -3.47
CA LEU A 157 0.24 -34.18 -4.72
C LEU A 157 1.76 -34.30 -4.59
N PRO A 158 2.39 -35.29 -5.26
CA PRO A 158 3.84 -35.41 -5.27
C PRO A 158 4.52 -34.14 -5.81
N PHE A 159 5.71 -33.83 -5.29
CA PHE A 159 6.57 -32.74 -5.76
C PHE A 159 7.54 -33.26 -6.82
N GLY A 160 7.93 -32.41 -7.75
CA GLY A 160 8.85 -32.77 -8.85
C GLY A 160 8.21 -33.63 -9.96
N VAL A 161 6.88 -33.61 -10.12
CA VAL A 161 6.18 -34.32 -11.21
C VAL A 161 5.87 -33.35 -12.34
N GLY A 162 6.48 -33.57 -13.51
CA GLY A 162 6.27 -32.73 -14.70
C GLY A 162 7.53 -32.66 -15.60
N PRO A 163 7.46 -31.92 -16.73
CA PRO A 163 8.61 -31.74 -17.63
C PRO A 163 9.77 -31.07 -16.88
N TYR A 164 10.92 -31.75 -16.80
CA TYR A 164 12.04 -31.28 -15.99
C TYR A 164 12.99 -30.40 -16.81
N PRO A 165 13.32 -29.18 -16.34
CA PRO A 165 14.39 -28.40 -16.95
C PRO A 165 15.75 -29.11 -16.90
N GLY A 166 15.90 -30.07 -15.97
CA GLY A 166 17.11 -30.87 -15.75
C GLY A 166 17.13 -32.24 -16.45
N ASP A 167 16.18 -32.56 -17.32
CA ASP A 167 16.22 -33.83 -18.08
C ASP A 167 17.42 -33.89 -19.05
N SER A 168 18.07 -32.75 -19.31
CA SER A 168 19.33 -32.61 -20.04
C SER A 168 20.57 -32.47 -19.12
N ALA A 169 20.41 -32.60 -17.81
CA ALA A 169 21.52 -32.53 -16.85
C ALA A 169 22.40 -33.79 -16.91
N VAL A 170 23.66 -33.66 -16.46
CA VAL A 170 24.62 -34.79 -16.41
C VAL A 170 24.11 -35.92 -15.51
N ASP A 171 23.38 -35.57 -14.45
CA ASP A 171 22.66 -36.52 -13.57
C ASP A 171 21.19 -36.06 -13.42
N PRO A 172 20.30 -36.61 -14.26
CA PRO A 172 18.87 -36.26 -14.23
C PRO A 172 18.17 -36.67 -12.93
N GLU A 173 18.64 -37.73 -12.24
CA GLU A 173 18.01 -38.24 -11.03
C GLU A 173 18.31 -37.33 -9.84
N ALA A 174 19.58 -36.97 -9.65
CA ALA A 174 19.97 -36.00 -8.63
C ALA A 174 19.30 -34.62 -8.86
N ALA A 175 19.21 -34.17 -10.12
CA ALA A 175 18.50 -32.94 -10.47
C ALA A 175 17.01 -33.01 -10.08
N ARG A 176 16.37 -34.18 -10.27
CA ARG A 176 14.97 -34.41 -9.88
C ARG A 176 14.77 -34.30 -8.38
N VAL A 177 15.59 -34.97 -7.59
CA VAL A 177 15.49 -34.88 -6.12
C VAL A 177 15.65 -33.44 -5.63
N ALA A 178 16.68 -32.73 -6.10
CA ALA A 178 16.97 -31.36 -5.68
C ALA A 178 15.83 -30.37 -5.99
N TYR A 179 15.20 -30.49 -7.15
CA TYR A 179 14.08 -29.61 -7.49
C TYR A 179 12.79 -29.99 -6.75
N ALA A 180 12.51 -31.27 -6.50
CA ALA A 180 11.37 -31.66 -5.66
C ALA A 180 11.50 -31.08 -4.24
N GLU A 181 12.72 -31.07 -3.69
CA GLU A 181 13.02 -30.41 -2.40
C GLU A 181 12.86 -28.88 -2.47
N ALA A 182 13.33 -28.24 -3.55
CA ALA A 182 13.16 -26.81 -3.77
C ALA A 182 11.68 -26.41 -3.91
N GLU A 183 10.89 -27.21 -4.62
CA GLU A 183 9.45 -27.01 -4.76
C GLU A 183 8.74 -27.15 -3.40
N ARG A 184 9.06 -28.21 -2.66
CA ARG A 184 8.51 -28.46 -1.31
C ARG A 184 8.86 -27.33 -0.35
N SER A 185 10.10 -26.85 -0.34
CA SER A 185 10.52 -25.76 0.54
C SER A 185 9.80 -24.44 0.21
N ARG A 186 9.64 -24.11 -1.08
CA ARG A 186 8.85 -22.95 -1.54
C ARG A 186 7.38 -23.06 -1.15
N TRP A 187 6.80 -24.25 -1.25
CA TRP A 187 5.43 -24.53 -0.82
C TRP A 187 5.26 -24.32 0.69
N ILE A 188 6.13 -24.93 1.52
CA ILE A 188 6.11 -24.74 2.99
C ILE A 188 6.24 -23.27 3.33
N PHE A 189 7.21 -22.58 2.71
CA PHE A 189 7.44 -21.16 2.96
C PHE A 189 6.19 -20.33 2.60
N SER A 190 5.57 -20.58 1.45
CA SER A 190 4.35 -19.87 1.03
C SER A 190 3.21 -20.11 2.02
N LEU A 191 3.01 -21.35 2.46
CA LEU A 191 1.98 -21.72 3.43
C LEU A 191 2.19 -21.02 4.78
N VAL A 192 3.41 -21.07 5.30
CA VAL A 192 3.77 -20.46 6.60
C VAL A 192 3.67 -18.94 6.53
N VAL A 193 4.24 -18.31 5.50
CA VAL A 193 4.20 -16.84 5.34
C VAL A 193 2.77 -16.36 5.16
N PHE A 194 2.00 -16.96 4.25
CA PHE A 194 0.61 -16.55 4.04
C PHE A 194 -0.23 -16.75 5.31
N GLY A 195 -0.16 -17.94 5.92
CA GLY A 195 -0.90 -18.27 7.13
C GLY A 195 -0.56 -17.36 8.31
N SER A 196 0.72 -17.10 8.55
CA SER A 196 1.17 -16.25 9.67
C SER A 196 0.88 -14.77 9.44
N VAL A 197 1.25 -14.21 8.29
CA VAL A 197 1.09 -12.77 8.00
C VAL A 197 -0.38 -12.40 7.95
N PHE A 198 -1.20 -13.14 7.19
CA PHE A 198 -2.62 -12.82 7.06
C PHE A 198 -3.45 -13.28 8.25
N GLY A 199 -3.06 -14.36 8.93
CA GLY A 199 -3.66 -14.74 10.21
C GLY A 199 -3.44 -13.66 11.27
N PHE A 200 -2.22 -13.12 11.38
CA PHE A 200 -1.92 -12.01 12.28
C PHE A 200 -2.65 -10.73 11.87
N LEU A 201 -2.69 -10.40 10.58
CA LEU A 201 -3.43 -9.25 10.06
C LEU A 201 -4.92 -9.36 10.45
N LEU A 202 -5.55 -10.51 10.23
CA LEU A 202 -6.95 -10.74 10.55
C LEU A 202 -7.22 -10.67 12.06
N ALA A 203 -6.29 -11.18 12.89
CA ALA A 203 -6.39 -11.12 14.34
C ALA A 203 -6.17 -9.70 14.92
N SER A 204 -5.37 -8.87 14.25
CA SER A 204 -5.07 -7.50 14.66
C SER A 204 -6.06 -6.47 14.12
N LEU A 205 -6.74 -6.77 13.00
CA LEU A 205 -7.69 -5.89 12.34
C LEU A 205 -8.81 -5.36 13.27
N PRO A 206 -9.45 -6.17 14.14
CA PRO A 206 -10.45 -5.65 15.08
C PRO A 206 -9.92 -4.54 15.98
N ARG A 207 -8.68 -4.69 16.47
CA ARG A 207 -8.04 -3.66 17.32
C ARG A 207 -7.74 -2.39 16.52
N SER A 208 -7.30 -2.53 15.28
CA SER A 208 -7.02 -1.40 14.38
C SER A 208 -8.30 -0.60 14.05
N LEU A 209 -9.40 -1.31 13.77
CA LEU A 209 -10.70 -0.68 13.52
C LEU A 209 -11.24 0.04 14.76
N ARG A 210 -11.13 -0.57 15.96
CA ARG A 210 -11.50 0.08 17.22
C ARG A 210 -10.71 1.36 17.47
N ARG A 211 -9.39 1.33 17.28
CA ARG A 211 -8.53 2.52 17.39
C ARG A 211 -8.97 3.65 16.45
N THR A 212 -9.40 3.30 15.24
CA THR A 212 -9.90 4.27 14.25
C THR A 212 -11.27 4.83 14.66
N LEU A 213 -12.13 4.02 15.27
CA LEU A 213 -13.45 4.45 15.77
C LEU A 213 -13.33 5.34 17.02
N SER A 214 -12.30 5.14 17.83
CA SER A 214 -12.03 5.93 19.04
C SER A 214 -11.18 7.18 18.78
N GLU A 215 -10.88 7.53 17.53
CA GLU A 215 -10.11 8.75 17.22
C GLU A 215 -10.95 9.98 17.61
N PRO A 216 -10.38 10.92 18.41
CA PRO A 216 -11.10 12.13 18.81
C PRO A 216 -11.38 13.02 17.60
N GLU A 217 -12.62 13.50 17.51
CA GLU A 217 -13.08 14.41 16.46
C GLU A 217 -13.27 15.81 17.07
N PRO A 218 -12.45 16.78 16.65
CA PRO A 218 -12.50 18.11 17.21
C PRO A 218 -13.74 18.85 16.69
N MET A 219 -14.63 19.27 17.59
CA MET A 219 -15.83 20.04 17.23
C MET A 219 -15.55 21.55 17.26
N ASP A 220 -16.40 22.31 16.60
CA ASP A 220 -16.55 23.75 16.78
C ASP A 220 -17.12 24.07 18.18
N ALA A 221 -17.03 25.34 18.59
CA ALA A 221 -17.48 25.77 19.92
C ALA A 221 -19.00 25.53 20.14
N ALA A 222 -19.81 25.73 19.10
CA ALA A 222 -21.26 25.55 19.12
C ALA A 222 -21.70 24.07 18.99
N GLY A 223 -20.83 23.17 18.54
CA GLY A 223 -21.14 21.75 18.36
C GLY A 223 -22.06 21.50 17.18
N SER A 224 -21.75 22.11 16.04
CA SER A 224 -22.55 22.07 14.81
C SER A 224 -22.88 20.63 14.35
N PRO A 225 -24.14 20.37 13.96
CA PRO A 225 -24.56 19.04 13.49
C PRO A 225 -23.94 18.68 12.14
N GLU A 226 -23.72 19.67 11.27
CA GLU A 226 -23.10 19.50 9.95
C GLU A 226 -21.67 18.94 10.08
N LEU A 227 -20.87 19.47 11.01
CA LEU A 227 -19.51 19.00 11.25
C LEU A 227 -19.50 17.57 11.81
N ALA A 228 -20.45 17.24 12.69
CA ALA A 228 -20.61 15.90 13.24
C ALA A 228 -20.95 14.86 12.15
N GLU A 229 -21.83 15.21 11.21
CA GLU A 229 -22.20 14.34 10.08
C GLU A 229 -21.02 14.10 9.13
N LEU A 230 -20.25 15.14 8.81
CA LEU A 230 -19.08 15.03 7.95
C LEU A 230 -18.01 14.13 8.57
N TYR A 231 -17.73 14.29 9.86
CA TYR A 231 -16.82 13.41 10.57
C TYR A 231 -17.33 11.97 10.62
N ALA A 232 -18.63 11.75 10.85
CA ALA A 232 -19.22 10.42 10.85
C ALA A 232 -19.11 9.73 9.47
N ALA A 233 -19.36 10.46 8.38
CA ALA A 233 -19.21 9.96 7.03
C ALA A 233 -17.76 9.61 6.70
N GLN A 234 -16.81 10.48 7.06
CA GLN A 234 -15.38 10.24 6.87
C GLN A 234 -14.91 9.00 7.66
N ARG A 235 -15.28 8.90 8.94
CA ARG A 235 -14.95 7.75 9.79
C ARG A 235 -15.49 6.46 9.19
N ARG A 236 -16.74 6.45 8.72
CA ARG A 236 -17.35 5.28 8.07
C ARG A 236 -16.55 4.84 6.84
N LYS A 237 -16.19 5.76 5.95
CA LYS A 237 -15.36 5.48 4.77
C LYS A 237 -14.00 4.91 5.16
N ARG A 238 -13.33 5.51 6.15
CA ARG A 238 -12.02 5.06 6.63
C ARG A 238 -12.06 3.65 7.20
N VAL A 239 -13.04 3.38 8.06
CA VAL A 239 -13.20 2.06 8.70
C VAL A 239 -13.54 0.99 7.67
N LEU A 240 -14.47 1.26 6.75
CA LEU A 240 -14.82 0.33 5.67
C LEU A 240 -13.64 0.13 4.70
N GLY A 241 -12.93 1.19 4.34
CA GLY A 241 -11.76 1.11 3.47
C GLY A 241 -10.63 0.31 4.12
N LEU A 242 -10.36 0.51 5.41
CA LEU A 242 -9.40 -0.29 6.15
C LEU A 242 -9.84 -1.76 6.22
N PHE A 243 -11.10 -2.03 6.55
CA PHE A 243 -11.64 -3.39 6.63
C PHE A 243 -11.56 -4.14 5.31
N TRP A 244 -12.12 -3.58 4.22
CA TRP A 244 -12.14 -4.24 2.91
C TRP A 244 -10.75 -4.27 2.26
N GLY A 245 -9.99 -3.18 2.36
CA GLY A 245 -8.66 -3.09 1.78
C GLY A 245 -7.70 -4.10 2.40
N SER A 246 -7.59 -4.12 3.74
CA SER A 246 -6.66 -5.00 4.44
C SER A 246 -7.20 -6.41 4.68
N GLY A 247 -8.50 -6.56 4.92
CA GLY A 247 -9.12 -7.85 5.22
C GLY A 247 -9.47 -8.68 3.99
N VAL A 248 -9.69 -8.05 2.83
CA VAL A 248 -10.20 -8.75 1.63
C VAL A 248 -9.34 -8.51 0.41
N VAL A 249 -9.17 -7.26 -0.03
CA VAL A 249 -8.45 -6.97 -1.29
C VAL A 249 -7.00 -7.43 -1.22
N LEU A 250 -6.27 -7.03 -0.19
CA LEU A 250 -4.85 -7.39 -0.02
C LEU A 250 -4.65 -8.92 0.12
N PRO A 251 -5.37 -9.64 1.01
CA PRO A 251 -5.23 -11.09 1.13
C PRO A 251 -5.67 -11.83 -0.13
N LEU A 252 -6.71 -11.36 -0.83
CA LEU A 252 -7.15 -11.96 -2.10
C LEU A 252 -6.05 -11.84 -3.16
N CYS A 253 -5.53 -10.62 -3.37
CA CYS A 253 -4.49 -10.40 -4.38
C CYS A 253 -3.25 -11.25 -4.09
N ILE A 254 -2.68 -11.12 -2.89
CA ILE A 254 -1.46 -11.85 -2.53
C ILE A 254 -1.72 -13.36 -2.48
N GLY A 255 -2.86 -13.77 -1.95
CA GLY A 255 -3.21 -15.18 -1.81
C GLY A 255 -3.44 -15.89 -3.14
N VAL A 256 -4.10 -15.25 -4.10
CA VAL A 256 -4.21 -15.76 -5.47
C VAL A 256 -2.82 -15.95 -6.07
N PHE A 257 -1.90 -15.00 -5.89
CA PHE A 257 -0.52 -15.19 -6.34
C PHE A 257 0.19 -16.36 -5.65
N SER A 258 0.04 -16.50 -4.34
CA SER A 258 0.63 -17.63 -3.60
C SER A 258 0.06 -18.98 -4.05
N VAL A 259 -1.24 -19.07 -4.35
CA VAL A 259 -1.86 -20.26 -4.93
C VAL A 259 -1.28 -20.53 -6.32
N LEU A 260 -1.24 -19.53 -7.21
CA LEU A 260 -0.73 -19.73 -8.57
C LEU A 260 0.75 -20.15 -8.58
N GLN A 261 1.59 -19.55 -7.73
CA GLN A 261 3.00 -19.93 -7.60
C GLN A 261 3.21 -21.34 -7.07
N THR A 262 2.32 -21.83 -6.20
CA THR A 262 2.43 -23.18 -5.63
C THR A 262 1.88 -24.25 -6.57
N TRP A 263 0.88 -23.93 -7.38
CA TRP A 263 0.28 -24.86 -8.33
C TRP A 263 0.96 -24.87 -9.71
N PHE A 264 1.59 -23.77 -10.10
CA PHE A 264 2.27 -23.61 -11.39
C PHE A 264 3.72 -23.11 -11.21
N PRO A 265 4.59 -23.89 -10.54
CA PRO A 265 5.94 -23.45 -10.20
C PRO A 265 6.86 -23.24 -11.42
N HIS A 266 6.52 -23.81 -12.58
CA HIS A 266 7.29 -23.68 -13.82
C HIS A 266 7.18 -22.29 -14.45
N ASP A 267 6.08 -21.56 -14.20
CA ASP A 267 5.84 -20.23 -14.76
C ASP A 267 6.33 -19.11 -13.82
N GLY A 268 7.40 -19.37 -13.06
CA GLY A 268 7.90 -18.47 -12.02
C GLY A 268 8.23 -17.05 -12.51
N SER A 269 8.73 -16.91 -13.76
CA SER A 269 8.98 -15.61 -14.40
C SER A 269 7.67 -14.83 -14.63
N THR A 270 6.64 -15.51 -15.12
CA THR A 270 5.28 -14.98 -15.32
C THR A 270 4.64 -14.56 -14.01
N TRP A 271 4.71 -15.37 -12.96
CA TRP A 271 4.16 -15.02 -11.65
C TRP A 271 4.93 -13.88 -10.98
N GLY A 272 6.24 -13.79 -11.19
CA GLY A 272 7.04 -12.65 -10.75
C GLY A 272 6.60 -11.35 -11.42
N LEU A 273 6.34 -11.39 -12.73
CA LEU A 273 5.84 -10.25 -13.50
C LEU A 273 4.44 -9.82 -13.05
N ILE A 274 3.49 -10.75 -13.01
CA ILE A 274 2.10 -10.42 -12.64
C ILE A 274 2.05 -9.99 -11.16
N GLY A 275 2.83 -10.61 -10.28
CA GLY A 275 2.97 -10.21 -8.88
C GLY A 275 3.51 -8.78 -8.73
N GLY A 276 4.52 -8.41 -9.54
CA GLY A 276 5.06 -7.05 -9.57
C GLY A 276 4.04 -6.00 -10.04
N ILE A 277 3.29 -6.28 -11.11
CA ILE A 277 2.19 -5.44 -11.61
C ILE A 277 1.11 -5.30 -10.54
N GLY A 278 0.61 -6.43 -10.04
CA GLY A 278 -0.49 -6.49 -9.09
C GLY A 278 -0.17 -5.78 -7.78
N GLY A 279 1.02 -6.04 -7.21
CA GLY A 279 1.48 -5.39 -5.98
C GLY A 279 1.58 -3.87 -6.13
N SER A 280 1.91 -3.40 -7.31
CA SER A 280 2.15 -1.98 -7.58
C SER A 280 0.86 -1.22 -7.88
N ILE A 281 -0.08 -1.83 -8.59
CA ILE A 281 -1.46 -1.33 -8.70
C ILE A 281 -2.06 -1.22 -7.29
N LEU A 282 -1.90 -2.25 -6.46
CA LEU A 282 -2.39 -2.23 -5.08
C LEU A 282 -1.74 -1.11 -4.26
N GLY A 283 -0.43 -0.92 -4.40
CA GLY A 283 0.31 0.18 -3.78
C GLY A 283 -0.20 1.57 -4.21
N ILE A 284 -0.39 1.78 -5.51
CA ILE A 284 -0.92 3.04 -6.08
C ILE A 284 -2.35 3.29 -5.58
N CYS A 285 -3.22 2.28 -5.62
CA CYS A 285 -4.59 2.40 -5.11
C CYS A 285 -4.62 2.74 -3.61
N GLY A 286 -3.77 2.09 -2.81
CA GLY A 286 -3.64 2.38 -1.38
C GLY A 286 -3.14 3.81 -1.13
N ALA A 287 -2.18 4.28 -1.93
CA ALA A 287 -1.66 5.63 -1.87
C ALA A 287 -2.73 6.69 -2.23
N ILE A 288 -3.48 6.47 -3.32
CA ILE A 288 -4.60 7.35 -3.74
C ILE A 288 -5.67 7.40 -2.66
N PHE A 289 -6.07 6.24 -2.11
CA PHE A 289 -7.06 6.17 -1.04
C PHE A 289 -6.57 6.95 0.20
N GLY A 290 -5.31 6.77 0.60
CA GLY A 290 -4.70 7.52 1.70
C GLY A 290 -4.74 9.04 1.48
N THR A 291 -4.34 9.50 0.29
CA THR A 291 -4.41 10.93 -0.08
C THR A 291 -5.84 11.46 -0.04
N TRP A 292 -6.80 10.72 -0.59
CA TRP A 292 -8.20 11.12 -0.60
C TRP A 292 -8.75 11.32 0.82
N MET A 293 -8.43 10.40 1.73
CA MET A 293 -8.82 10.52 3.15
C MET A 293 -8.19 11.74 3.82
N THR A 294 -6.93 12.08 3.50
CA THR A 294 -6.26 13.29 3.98
C THR A 294 -6.94 14.55 3.46
N VAL A 295 -7.29 14.59 2.17
CA VAL A 295 -8.00 15.72 1.56
C VAL A 295 -9.39 15.91 2.18
N GLU A 296 -10.12 14.82 2.45
CA GLU A 296 -11.41 14.92 3.15
C GLU A 296 -11.24 15.50 4.55
N ARG A 297 -10.20 15.08 5.30
CA ARG A 297 -9.92 15.61 6.64
C ARG A 297 -9.66 17.11 6.61
N ALA A 298 -8.89 17.55 5.60
CA ALA A 298 -8.57 18.95 5.39
C ALA A 298 -9.82 19.82 5.17
N LYS A 299 -10.75 19.35 4.31
CA LYS A 299 -12.00 20.05 4.04
C LYS A 299 -12.85 20.21 5.30
N ILE A 300 -12.88 19.19 6.15
CA ILE A 300 -13.61 19.24 7.43
C ILE A 300 -12.95 20.24 8.38
N SER A 301 -11.61 20.28 8.45
CA SER A 301 -10.93 21.31 9.26
C SER A 301 -11.12 22.73 8.72
N GLU A 302 -11.18 22.92 7.40
CA GLU A 302 -11.49 24.22 6.78
C GLU A 302 -12.92 24.67 7.12
N LEU A 303 -13.91 23.76 7.08
CA LEU A 303 -15.28 24.08 7.48
C LEU A 303 -15.36 24.45 8.96
N ARG A 304 -14.72 23.67 9.84
CA ARG A 304 -14.66 23.98 11.27
C ARG A 304 -14.10 25.38 11.52
N ALA A 305 -12.99 25.73 10.88
CA ALA A 305 -12.39 27.06 11.02
C ALA A 305 -13.32 28.19 10.56
N ARG A 306 -14.15 27.95 9.52
CA ARG A 306 -15.16 28.92 9.08
C ARG A 306 -16.29 29.08 10.08
N LEU A 307 -16.76 27.99 10.67
CA LEU A 307 -17.81 28.00 11.69
C LEU A 307 -17.33 28.71 12.97
N ASP A 308 -16.11 28.39 13.43
CA ASP A 308 -15.51 29.07 14.58
C ASP A 308 -15.34 30.59 14.32
N ALA A 309 -15.00 30.99 13.08
CA ALA A 309 -14.90 32.40 12.70
C ALA A 309 -16.26 33.12 12.62
N SER A 310 -17.31 32.45 12.12
CA SER A 310 -18.65 33.03 12.10
C SER A 310 -19.21 33.22 13.51
N ASP A 311 -18.99 32.26 14.40
CA ASP A 311 -19.44 32.36 15.79
C ASP A 311 -18.72 33.50 16.52
N ALA A 312 -17.41 33.66 16.30
CA ALA A 312 -16.65 34.78 16.85
C ALA A 312 -17.14 36.14 16.33
N SER A 313 -17.54 36.22 15.04
CA SER A 313 -18.08 37.46 14.45
C SER A 313 -19.49 37.80 14.93
N ALA A 314 -20.29 36.80 15.32
CA ALA A 314 -21.64 37.00 15.85
C ALA A 314 -21.64 37.38 17.34
N ALA A 315 -20.55 37.14 18.06
CA ALA A 315 -20.39 37.42 19.48
C ALA A 315 -19.74 38.78 19.79
N GLY A 316 -19.26 39.51 18.78
CA GLY A 316 -18.66 40.85 18.88
C GLY A 316 -19.58 41.95 18.37
#